data_AF-A0A934H8C2-F1
#
_entry.id   AF-A0A934H8C2-F1
#
_cell.length_a   1.000
_cell.length_b   1.000
_cell.length_c   1.000
_cell.angle_alpha   90.00
_cell.angle_beta   90.00
_cell.angle_gamma   90.00
#
_symmetry.space_group_name_H-M   'P 1'
#
loop_
_entity.id
_entity.type
_entity.pdbx_description
1 polymer ?
#
loop_
_entity_poly.entity_id
_entity_poly.type
_entity_poly.pdbx_seq_one_letter_code
_entity_poly.pdbx_strand_id
1 'polypeptide(L)'
;MTRQPTFISSPPGVSPTWARIFIRRTGVNPAFRAFLVFILVLVVFSTTLAGGMLAGDSGEFQLAVATLSVPHPTGYPLYVLIGALWVRLWFS
;
A
#
# COMPACT_ATOMS: atom_id res chain seq x y z
N MET A 1 -49.46 21.55 -13.60
CA MET A 1 -48.60 22.66 -13.11
C MET A 1 -47.27 22.07 -12.68
N THR A 2 -46.29 22.03 -13.59
CA THR A 2 -44.93 21.52 -13.31
C THR A 2 -43.97 22.53 -13.91
N ARG A 3 -43.40 23.40 -13.06
CA ARG A 3 -42.39 24.37 -13.50
C ARG A 3 -41.13 23.59 -13.88
N GLN A 4 -40.77 23.61 -15.16
CA GLN A 4 -39.48 23.13 -15.62
C GLN A 4 -38.37 23.95 -14.91
N PRO A 5 -37.33 23.31 -14.34
CA PRO A 5 -36.23 24.03 -13.72
C PRO A 5 -35.49 24.80 -14.82
N THR A 6 -35.42 26.12 -14.67
CA THR A 6 -34.61 27.00 -15.52
C THR A 6 -33.14 26.64 -15.34
N PHE A 7 -32.59 25.90 -16.31
CA PHE A 7 -31.16 25.71 -16.46
C PHE A 7 -30.55 27.08 -16.77
N ILE A 8 -29.91 27.71 -15.79
CA ILE A 8 -29.17 28.96 -16.01
C ILE A 8 -27.98 28.59 -16.90
N SER A 9 -28.10 28.84 -18.20
CA SER A 9 -26.97 28.74 -19.12
C SER A 9 -25.90 29.73 -18.66
N SER A 10 -24.67 29.23 -18.49
CA SER A 10 -23.55 30.09 -18.15
C SER A 10 -23.33 31.13 -19.27
N PRO A 11 -22.94 32.37 -18.96
CA PRO A 11 -22.68 33.39 -19.97
C PRO A 11 -21.67 32.90 -21.01
N PRO A 12 -21.90 33.14 -22.32
CA PRO A 12 -20.93 32.79 -23.35
C PRO A 12 -19.62 33.55 -23.08
N GLY A 13 -18.53 32.81 -22.86
CA GLY A 13 -17.19 33.37 -22.66
C GLY A 13 -16.58 33.19 -21.26
N VAL A 14 -17.32 32.67 -20.28
CA VAL A 14 -16.76 32.34 -18.96
C VAL A 14 -16.61 30.83 -18.82
N SER A 15 -15.48 30.26 -19.26
CA SER A 15 -15.14 28.89 -18.91
C SER A 15 -15.06 28.80 -17.37
N PRO A 16 -15.70 27.83 -16.71
CA PRO A 16 -15.70 27.77 -15.26
C PRO A 16 -14.27 27.74 -14.72
N THR A 17 -13.92 28.68 -13.84
CA THR A 17 -12.57 28.84 -13.28
C THR A 17 -12.08 27.58 -12.57
N TRP A 18 -13.00 26.75 -12.05
CA TRP A 18 -12.68 25.44 -11.47
C TRP A 18 -12.08 24.46 -12.48
N ALA A 19 -12.41 24.57 -13.77
CA ALA A 19 -11.81 23.75 -14.83
C ALA A 19 -10.33 24.09 -15.07
N ARG A 20 -9.84 25.21 -14.52
CA ARG A 20 -8.44 25.62 -14.56
C ARG A 20 -7.62 25.14 -13.35
N ILE A 21 -8.21 24.35 -12.45
CA ILE A 21 -7.46 23.55 -11.47
C ILE A 21 -6.82 22.39 -12.26
N PHE A 22 -5.91 22.76 -13.15
CA PHE A 22 -5.13 21.83 -13.93
C PHE A 22 -4.21 21.10 -12.96
N ILE A 23 -4.41 19.79 -12.84
CA ILE A 23 -3.39 18.87 -12.35
C ILE A 23 -2.10 19.24 -13.08
N ARG A 24 -1.17 19.88 -12.39
CA ARG A 24 0.13 20.21 -12.98
C ARG A 24 0.77 18.88 -13.33
N ARG A 25 0.83 18.54 -14.63
CA ARG A 25 1.67 17.45 -15.13
C ARG A 25 3.12 17.86 -14.88
N THR A 26 3.56 17.64 -13.65
CA THR A 26 4.96 17.57 -13.27
C THR A 26 5.72 16.72 -14.30
N GLY A 27 6.76 17.26 -14.93
CA GLY A 27 7.48 16.64 -16.06
C GLY A 27 8.33 15.42 -15.70
N VAL A 28 8.36 15.02 -14.43
CA VAL A 28 9.12 13.86 -13.95
C VAL A 28 8.32 12.58 -14.22
N ASN A 29 8.96 11.53 -14.73
CA ASN A 29 8.30 10.26 -15.01
C ASN A 29 7.59 9.70 -13.75
N PRO A 30 6.28 9.37 -13.80
CA PRO A 30 5.55 8.83 -12.65
C PRO A 30 6.17 7.54 -12.11
N ALA A 31 6.73 6.68 -12.98
CA ALA A 31 7.41 5.46 -12.56
C ALA A 31 8.67 5.77 -11.74
N PHE A 32 9.41 6.80 -12.12
CA PHE A 32 10.60 7.24 -11.37
C PHE A 32 10.22 7.70 -9.96
N ARG A 33 9.11 8.43 -9.80
CA ARG A 33 8.64 8.83 -8.47
C ARG A 33 8.15 7.66 -7.64
N ALA A 34 7.40 6.75 -8.26
CA ALA A 34 6.96 5.53 -7.58
C ALA A 34 8.17 4.72 -7.09
N PHE A 35 9.22 4.63 -7.90
CA PHE A 35 10.47 3.96 -7.52
C PHE A 35 11.17 4.67 -6.34
N LEU A 36 11.30 6.00 -6.35
CA LEU A 36 11.87 6.73 -5.23
C LEU A 36 11.08 6.55 -3.94
N VAL A 37 9.75 6.58 -4.02
CA VAL A 37 8.88 6.31 -2.86
C VAL A 37 9.07 4.88 -2.37
N PHE A 38 9.14 3.90 -3.28
CA PHE A 38 9.40 2.51 -2.92
C PHE A 38 10.72 2.34 -2.17
N ILE A 39 11.83 2.91 -2.68
CA ILE A 39 13.14 2.83 -2.03
C ILE A 39 13.11 3.53 -0.67
N LEU A 40 12.49 4.70 -0.55
CA LEU A 40 12.36 5.42 0.72
C LEU A 40 11.62 4.56 1.76
N VAL A 41 10.47 3.99 1.39
CA VAL A 41 9.68 3.12 2.26
C VAL A 41 10.46 1.86 2.64
N LEU A 42 11.16 1.25 1.68
CA LEU A 42 11.98 0.07 1.93
C LEU A 42 13.09 0.35 2.95
N VAL A 43 13.82 1.46 2.80
CA VAL A 43 14.89 1.86 3.73
C VAL A 43 14.32 2.08 5.13
N VAL A 44 13.25 2.88 5.24
CA VAL A 44 12.60 3.13 6.55
C VAL A 44 12.17 1.81 7.18
N PHE A 45 11.44 0.97 6.43
CA PHE A 45 10.98 -0.33 6.89
C PHE A 45 12.13 -1.21 7.40
N SER A 46 13.20 -1.38 6.61
CA SER A 46 14.36 -2.18 6.97
C SER A 46 15.07 -1.67 8.24
N THR A 47 15.15 -0.34 8.43
CA THR A 47 15.78 0.23 9.64
C THR A 47 14.91 0.10 10.90
N THR A 48 13.59 -0.03 10.73
CA THR A 48 12.63 -0.17 11.83
C THR A 48 12.22 -1.61 12.10
N LEU A 49 12.70 -2.57 11.30
CA LEU A 49 12.31 -3.97 11.44
C LEU A 49 12.79 -4.52 12.79
N ALA A 50 11.97 -5.34 13.43
CA ALA A 50 12.37 -6.03 14.65
C ALA A 50 13.54 -6.97 14.35
N GLY A 51 14.70 -6.72 14.96
CA GLY A 51 15.92 -7.51 14.75
C GLY A 51 15.93 -8.87 15.45
N GLY A 52 14.81 -9.32 16.02
CA GLY A 52 14.74 -10.55 16.80
C GLY A 52 13.33 -11.08 17.00
N MET A 53 13.23 -12.09 17.86
CA MET A 53 11.97 -12.72 18.21
C MET A 53 11.08 -11.73 18.99
N LEU A 54 9.85 -11.55 18.53
CA LEU A 54 8.86 -10.72 19.19
C LEU A 54 8.05 -11.57 20.20
N ALA A 55 7.39 -10.90 21.14
CA ALA A 55 6.46 -11.53 22.07
C ALA A 55 5.02 -11.54 21.50
N GLY A 56 4.17 -12.39 22.07
CA GLY A 56 2.76 -12.53 21.67
C GLY A 56 2.62 -13.11 20.25
N ASP A 57 1.54 -12.73 19.57
CA ASP A 57 1.17 -13.27 18.25
C ASP A 57 2.32 -13.15 17.23
N SER A 58 3.04 -12.02 17.24
CA SER A 58 4.15 -11.80 16.30
C SER A 58 5.26 -12.85 16.46
N GLY A 59 5.56 -13.25 17.69
CA GLY A 59 6.49 -14.34 17.98
C GLY A 59 5.94 -15.70 17.56
N GLU A 60 4.66 -15.96 17.82
CA GLU A 60 4.01 -17.20 17.38
C GLU A 60 4.09 -17.38 15.86
N PHE A 61 3.91 -16.31 15.08
CA PHE A 61 4.09 -16.34 13.62
C PHE A 61 5.52 -16.57 13.18
N GLN A 62 6.49 -15.92 13.82
CA GLN A 62 7.92 -16.13 13.54
C GLN A 62 8.31 -17.59 13.79
N LEU A 63 7.82 -18.19 14.90
CA LEU A 63 8.06 -19.59 15.21
C LEU A 63 7.34 -20.50 14.20
N ALA A 64 6.07 -20.24 13.94
CA ALA A 64 5.25 -21.04 13.02
C ALA A 64 5.83 -21.09 11.61
N VAL A 65 6.36 -19.98 11.10
CA VAL A 65 7.07 -19.93 9.81
C VAL A 65 8.33 -20.79 9.82
N ALA A 66 9.12 -20.73 10.90
CA ALA A 66 10.35 -21.51 11.01
C ALA A 66 10.07 -23.02 11.17
N THR A 67 9.02 -23.40 11.91
CA THR A 67 8.72 -24.79 12.25
C THR A 67 7.57 -25.41 11.45
N LEU A 68 6.95 -24.68 10.53
CA LEU A 68 5.72 -25.08 9.82
C LEU A 68 4.58 -25.50 10.77
N SER A 69 4.47 -24.85 11.94
CA SER A 69 3.39 -25.11 12.92
C SER A 69 2.19 -24.18 12.70
N VAL A 70 1.10 -24.38 13.45
CA VAL A 70 -0.15 -23.62 13.31
C VAL A 70 -0.23 -22.53 14.39
N PRO A 71 -0.18 -21.23 14.04
CA PRO A 71 -0.32 -20.14 15.02
C PRO A 71 -1.80 -19.97 15.46
N HIS A 72 -2.02 -19.57 16.71
CA HIS A 72 -3.35 -19.34 17.28
C HIS A 72 -3.97 -18.02 16.78
N PRO A 73 -5.32 -17.82 16.78
CA PRO A 73 -6.43 -18.77 16.81
C PRO A 73 -7.02 -19.07 15.41
N THR A 74 -6.39 -18.61 14.33
CA THR A 74 -6.96 -18.70 12.98
C THR A 74 -6.08 -19.43 11.98
N GLY A 75 -4.85 -19.82 12.33
CA GLY A 75 -3.91 -20.55 11.46
C GLY A 75 -3.82 -19.93 10.06
N TYR A 76 -2.76 -19.19 9.74
CA TYR A 76 -2.61 -18.60 8.41
C TYR A 76 -1.70 -19.48 7.52
N PRO A 77 -2.19 -20.61 6.96
CA PRO A 77 -1.35 -21.60 6.30
C PRO A 77 -0.61 -21.02 5.10
N LEU A 78 -1.25 -20.15 4.33
CA LEU A 78 -0.60 -19.51 3.18
C LEU A 78 0.58 -18.64 3.62
N TYR A 79 0.41 -17.85 4.69
CA TYR A 79 1.48 -17.05 5.27
C TYR A 79 2.63 -17.93 5.76
N VAL A 80 2.31 -19.00 6.49
CA VAL A 80 3.29 -19.95 7.01
C VAL A 80 4.06 -20.61 5.87
N LEU A 81 3.39 -21.11 4.82
CA LEU A 81 4.03 -21.76 3.68
C LEU A 81 4.94 -20.82 2.89
N ILE A 82 4.49 -19.60 2.59
CA ILE A 82 5.29 -18.60 1.86
C ILE A 82 6.51 -18.18 2.70
N GLY A 83 6.31 -17.88 3.99
CA GLY A 83 7.40 -17.54 4.89
C GLY A 83 8.40 -18.69 5.03
N ALA A 84 7.91 -19.92 5.13
CA ALA A 84 8.73 -21.10 5.29
C ALA A 84 9.54 -21.42 4.02
N LEU A 85 9.01 -21.12 2.83
CA LEU A 85 9.76 -21.14 1.57
C LEU A 85 10.84 -20.06 1.55
N TRP A 86 10.51 -18.82 1.93
CA TRP A 86 11.46 -17.73 2.00
C TRP A 86 12.65 -18.05 2.91
N VAL A 87 12.36 -18.52 4.14
CA VAL A 87 13.40 -18.91 5.09
C VAL A 87 14.31 -19.99 4.48
N ARG A 88 13.73 -21.00 3.82
CA ARG A 88 14.51 -22.05 3.17
C ARG A 88 15.29 -21.58 1.95
N LEU A 89 14.82 -20.60 1.19
CA LEU A 89 15.53 -20.12 0.00
C LEU A 89 16.72 -19.22 0.36
N TRP A 90 16.62 -18.45 1.43
CA TRP A 90 17.63 -17.45 1.78
C TRP A 90 18.58 -17.89 2.90
N PHE A 91 18.16 -18.84 3.75
CA PHE A 91 18.92 -19.31 4.90
C PHE A 91 19.20 -20.84 4.84
N SER A 92 19.16 -21.46 3.65
CA SER A 92 19.61 -22.85 3.44
C SER A 92 21.12 -22.99 3.33
#